data_AF-H7EJT6-F1
#
_entry.id   AF-H7EJT6-F1
#
_cell.length_a   1.000
_cell.length_b   1.000
_cell.length_c   1.000
_cell.angle_alpha   90.00
_cell.angle_beta   90.00
_cell.angle_gamma   90.00
#
_symmetry.space_group_name_H-M   'P 1'
#
loop_
_entity.id
_entity.type
_entity.pdbx_description
1 polymer ?
#
loop_
_entity_poly.entity_id
_entity_poly.type
_entity_poly.pdbx_seq_one_letter_code
_entity_poly.pdbx_strand_id
1 'polypeptide(L)'
;MKKSTTFFAIAAVVLAFSLPSCESNAPVPDDLTSKQLIQGGQSAFEKGRYKVALRYYNAALERFGDSDTAVFVEAKYEIGHIYQQQKKYEFASNVFSELLELYSVTIPGQLPGEYRKLSELGLEQIKKAQK
;
A
#
# COMPACT_ATOMS: atom_id res chain seq x y z
N MET A 1 -70.18 -15.94 10.48
CA MET A 1 -69.18 -16.69 11.29
C MET A 1 -68.18 -17.36 10.36
N LYS A 2 -66.91 -17.37 10.77
CA LYS A 2 -65.72 -18.02 10.19
C LYS A 2 -65.02 -17.36 9.00
N LYS A 3 -63.78 -16.95 9.31
CA LYS A 3 -62.72 -16.30 8.55
C LYS A 3 -62.04 -17.32 7.62
N SER A 4 -61.45 -16.89 6.51
CA SER A 4 -60.07 -17.31 6.19
C SER A 4 -59.49 -16.44 5.06
N THR A 5 -58.39 -15.79 5.37
CA THR A 5 -57.57 -14.94 4.52
C THR A 5 -56.36 -15.77 4.09
N THR A 6 -56.04 -15.81 2.80
CA THR A 6 -54.71 -16.26 2.35
C THR A 6 -54.24 -15.38 1.20
N PHE A 7 -53.44 -14.39 1.57
CA PHE A 7 -52.55 -13.61 0.71
C PHE A 7 -51.43 -14.54 0.21
N PHE A 8 -51.27 -14.68 -1.10
CA PHE A 8 -50.07 -15.29 -1.68
C PHE A 8 -49.00 -14.21 -1.82
N ALA A 9 -47.96 -14.32 -0.98
CA ALA A 9 -46.81 -13.43 -0.96
C ALA A 9 -45.88 -13.75 -2.14
N ILE A 10 -45.51 -12.71 -2.90
CA ILE A 10 -44.45 -12.75 -3.91
C ILE A 10 -43.12 -12.76 -3.17
N ALA A 11 -42.40 -13.87 -3.23
CA ALA A 11 -41.05 -13.98 -2.70
C ALA A 11 -40.06 -13.26 -3.64
N ALA A 12 -39.78 -11.99 -3.34
CA ALA A 12 -38.63 -11.30 -3.90
C ALA A 12 -37.37 -11.84 -3.21
N VAL A 13 -36.64 -12.72 -3.89
CA VAL A 13 -35.29 -13.13 -3.49
C VAL A 13 -34.38 -11.92 -3.68
N VAL A 14 -34.31 -11.06 -2.66
CA VAL A 14 -33.23 -10.09 -2.53
C VAL A 14 -32.00 -10.90 -2.14
N LEU A 15 -31.22 -11.26 -3.15
CA LEU A 15 -29.86 -11.77 -2.99
C LEU A 15 -29.02 -10.60 -2.45
N ALA A 16 -29.12 -10.39 -1.14
CA ALA A 16 -28.21 -9.55 -0.38
C ALA A 16 -26.84 -10.25 -0.43
N PHE A 17 -26.06 -9.93 -1.47
CA PHE A 17 -24.64 -10.25 -1.53
C PHE A 17 -23.93 -9.30 -0.55
N SER A 18 -24.11 -9.56 0.74
CA SER A 18 -23.36 -8.92 1.81
C SER A 18 -21.93 -9.43 1.76
N LEU A 19 -21.09 -8.73 0.99
CA LEU A 19 -19.63 -8.90 1.08
C LEU A 19 -19.23 -8.55 2.52
N PRO A 20 -18.67 -9.49 3.31
CA PRO A 20 -18.17 -9.17 4.63
C PRO A 20 -17.01 -8.20 4.47
N SER A 21 -17.28 -6.92 4.69
CA SER A 21 -16.31 -5.82 4.60
C SER A 21 -15.45 -5.77 5.87
N CYS A 22 -14.86 -6.91 6.26
CA CYS A 22 -14.24 -7.08 7.58
C CYS A 22 -12.74 -7.46 7.51
N GLU A 23 -12.04 -7.06 6.46
CA GLU A 23 -10.61 -7.36 6.28
C GLU A 23 -9.68 -6.13 6.41
N SER A 24 -10.19 -4.93 6.74
CA SER A 24 -9.33 -3.74 6.79
C SER A 24 -8.43 -3.67 8.04
N ASN A 25 -8.78 -4.38 9.11
CA ASN A 25 -8.19 -4.18 10.45
C ASN A 25 -7.36 -5.36 10.97
N ALA A 26 -7.21 -6.44 10.20
CA ALA A 26 -6.43 -7.60 10.64
C ALA A 26 -4.95 -7.22 10.84
N PRO A 27 -4.30 -7.63 11.95
CA PRO A 27 -2.86 -7.41 12.18
C PRO A 27 -2.01 -8.05 11.06
N VAL A 28 -0.82 -7.50 10.80
CA VAL A 28 0.13 -8.13 9.87
C VAL A 28 0.79 -9.30 10.63
N PRO A 29 0.70 -10.56 10.15
CA PRO A 29 1.29 -11.70 10.86
C PRO A 29 2.79 -11.50 11.12
N ASP A 30 3.27 -11.93 12.29
CA ASP A 30 4.64 -11.66 12.75
C ASP A 30 5.71 -12.54 12.09
N ASP A 31 5.30 -13.66 11.51
CA ASP A 31 6.16 -14.68 10.90
C ASP A 31 6.41 -14.48 9.39
N LEU A 32 5.92 -13.37 8.82
CA LEU A 32 6.13 -13.07 7.39
C LEU A 32 7.57 -12.68 7.09
N THR A 33 8.10 -13.27 6.02
CA THR A 33 9.37 -12.85 5.40
C THR A 33 9.28 -11.44 4.80
N SER A 34 10.42 -10.77 4.61
CA SER A 34 10.48 -9.48 3.92
C SER A 34 9.77 -9.50 2.56
N LYS A 35 10.02 -10.54 1.76
CA LYS A 35 9.35 -10.73 0.46
C LYS A 35 7.83 -10.81 0.58
N GLN A 36 7.31 -11.58 1.54
CA GLN A 36 5.86 -11.68 1.76
C GLN A 36 5.27 -10.35 2.22
N LEU A 37 6.00 -9.58 3.03
CA LEU A 37 5.58 -8.24 3.44
C LEU A 37 5.49 -7.28 2.25
N ILE A 38 6.52 -7.24 1.40
CA ILE A 38 6.51 -6.44 0.17
C ILE A 38 5.33 -6.84 -0.73
N GLN A 39 5.18 -8.14 -1.01
CA GLN A 39 4.09 -8.64 -1.87
C GLN A 39 2.70 -8.36 -1.28
N GLY A 40 2.55 -8.46 0.05
CA GLY A 40 1.32 -8.10 0.75
C GLY A 40 1.00 -6.61 0.61
N GLY A 41 2.01 -5.76 0.71
CA GLY A 41 1.92 -4.31 0.47
C GLY A 41 1.48 -3.99 -0.96
N GLN A 42 2.13 -4.58 -1.95
CA GLN A 42 1.82 -4.40 -3.38
C GLN A 42 0.40 -4.84 -3.70
N SER A 43 -0.01 -6.04 -3.27
CA SER A 43 -1.38 -6.53 -3.49
C SER A 43 -2.43 -5.66 -2.80
N ALA A 44 -2.13 -5.11 -1.62
CA ALA A 44 -3.03 -4.18 -0.96
C ALA A 44 -3.12 -2.85 -1.71
N PHE A 45 -2.00 -2.34 -2.22
CA PHE A 45 -1.94 -1.12 -3.01
C PHE A 45 -2.72 -1.23 -4.33
N GLU A 46 -2.55 -2.32 -5.07
CA GLU A 46 -3.30 -2.61 -6.31
C GLU A 46 -4.82 -2.62 -6.10
N LYS A 47 -5.26 -3.05 -4.91
CA LYS A 47 -6.67 -3.04 -4.50
C LYS A 47 -7.14 -1.68 -3.96
N GLY A 48 -6.32 -0.64 -4.04
CA GLY A 48 -6.61 0.69 -3.48
C GLY A 48 -6.62 0.75 -1.95
N ARG A 49 -6.18 -0.30 -1.26
CA ARG A 49 -6.18 -0.39 0.21
C ARG A 49 -4.93 0.25 0.80
N TYR A 50 -4.76 1.55 0.60
CA TYR A 50 -3.53 2.28 0.97
C TYR A 50 -3.13 2.13 2.44
N LYS A 51 -4.09 2.17 3.37
CA LYS A 51 -3.81 1.97 4.81
C LYS A 51 -3.23 0.57 5.09
N VAL A 52 -3.74 -0.45 4.42
CA VAL A 52 -3.25 -1.83 4.56
C VAL A 52 -1.86 -1.95 3.95
N ALA A 53 -1.65 -1.39 2.75
CA ALA A 53 -0.36 -1.40 2.09
C ALA A 53 0.74 -0.75 2.94
N LEU A 54 0.47 0.43 3.50
CA LEU A 54 1.40 1.12 4.41
C LEU A 54 1.76 0.27 5.63
N ARG A 55 0.81 -0.50 6.19
CA ARG A 55 1.10 -1.38 7.33
C ARG A 55 2.07 -2.51 6.96
N TYR A 56 1.91 -3.11 5.78
CA TYR A 56 2.82 -4.13 5.28
C TYR A 56 4.23 -3.57 5.05
N TYR A 57 4.35 -2.42 4.38
CA TYR A 57 5.65 -1.81 4.12
C TYR A 57 6.33 -1.31 5.40
N ASN A 58 5.59 -0.72 6.35
CA ASN A 58 6.16 -0.35 7.64
C ASN A 58 6.62 -1.58 8.44
N ALA A 59 5.89 -2.69 8.40
CA ALA A 59 6.35 -3.94 9.02
C ALA A 59 7.62 -4.48 8.34
N ALA A 60 7.78 -4.31 7.03
CA ALA A 60 9.03 -4.68 6.34
C ALA A 60 10.21 -3.83 6.82
N LEU A 61 10.00 -2.51 6.97
CA LEU A 61 11.00 -1.60 7.50
C LEU A 61 11.38 -1.94 8.94
N GLU A 62 10.41 -2.14 9.81
CA GLU A 62 10.62 -2.42 11.23
C GLU A 62 11.38 -3.74 11.46
N ARG A 63 11.05 -4.78 10.69
CA ARG A 63 11.58 -6.13 10.92
C ARG A 63 12.88 -6.43 10.17
N PHE A 64 13.11 -5.76 9.04
CA PHE A 64 14.22 -6.09 8.14
C PHE A 64 15.02 -4.88 7.65
N GLY A 65 14.51 -3.66 7.80
CA GLY A 65 15.10 -2.45 7.19
C GLY A 65 16.51 -2.12 7.68
N ASP A 66 16.82 -2.42 8.95
CA ASP A 66 18.16 -2.18 9.52
C ASP A 66 19.20 -3.21 9.03
N SER A 67 18.76 -4.43 8.73
CA SER A 67 19.63 -5.55 8.32
C SER A 67 19.73 -5.74 6.81
N ASP A 68 18.73 -5.28 6.06
CA ASP A 68 18.61 -5.46 4.61
C ASP A 68 18.25 -4.11 3.96
N THR A 69 19.27 -3.43 3.47
CA THR A 69 19.11 -2.11 2.85
C THR A 69 18.33 -2.18 1.54
N ALA A 70 18.28 -3.33 0.85
CA ALA A 70 17.45 -3.47 -0.34
C ALA A 70 15.96 -3.44 0.03
N VAL A 71 15.58 -4.14 1.12
CA VAL A 71 14.21 -4.10 1.68
C VAL A 71 13.88 -2.69 2.16
N PHE A 72 14.81 -2.00 2.83
CA PHE A 72 14.61 -0.62 3.26
C PHE A 72 14.24 0.29 2.09
N VAL A 73 15.05 0.25 1.02
CA VAL A 73 14.89 1.10 -0.15
C VAL A 73 13.58 0.80 -0.89
N GLU A 74 13.27 -0.48 -1.13
CA GLU A 74 12.03 -0.90 -1.80
C GLU A 74 10.79 -0.45 -1.02
N ALA A 75 10.72 -0.77 0.28
CA ALA A 75 9.58 -0.43 1.12
C ALA A 75 9.39 1.09 1.26
N LYS A 76 10.49 1.85 1.42
CA LYS A 76 10.43 3.33 1.43
C LYS A 76 9.89 3.87 0.11
N TYR A 77 10.38 3.38 -1.03
CA TYR A 77 9.91 3.84 -2.33
C TYR A 77 8.40 3.61 -2.49
N GLU A 78 7.93 2.41 -2.15
CA GLU A 78 6.52 2.06 -2.22
C GLU A 78 5.64 2.94 -1.32
N ILE A 79 6.11 3.29 -0.12
CA ILE A 79 5.44 4.26 0.76
C ILE A 79 5.35 5.64 0.09
N GLY A 80 6.45 6.12 -0.50
CA GLY A 80 6.47 7.39 -1.24
C GLY A 80 5.49 7.38 -2.40
N HIS A 81 5.45 6.30 -3.18
CA HIS A 81 4.51 6.11 -4.28
C HIS A 81 3.06 6.12 -3.80
N ILE A 82 2.74 5.46 -2.67
CA ILE A 82 1.43 5.52 -2.03
C ILE A 82 1.03 6.95 -1.65
N TYR A 83 1.95 7.75 -1.12
CA TYR A 83 1.66 9.15 -0.81
C TYR A 83 1.41 9.97 -2.07
N GLN A 84 2.17 9.72 -3.14
CA GLN A 84 1.97 10.37 -4.42
C GLN A 84 0.58 10.07 -5.00
N GLN A 85 0.15 8.80 -4.99
CA GLN A 85 -1.19 8.40 -5.46
C GLN A 85 -2.31 9.05 -4.65
N GLN A 86 -2.10 9.26 -3.35
CA GLN A 86 -3.02 9.99 -2.48
C GLN A 86 -2.95 11.52 -2.61
N LYS A 87 -2.15 12.04 -3.56
CA LYS A 87 -1.86 13.47 -3.74
C LYS A 87 -1.26 14.15 -2.50
N LYS A 88 -0.67 13.36 -1.60
CA LYS A 88 0.05 13.81 -0.41
C LYS A 88 1.49 14.17 -0.80
N TYR A 89 1.60 15.17 -1.67
CA TYR A 89 2.85 15.48 -2.37
C TYR A 89 4.00 15.87 -1.47
N GLU A 90 3.74 16.52 -0.34
CA GLU A 90 4.76 16.86 0.65
C GLU A 90 5.40 15.59 1.23
N PHE A 91 4.57 14.67 1.73
CA PHE A 91 5.04 13.39 2.26
C PHE A 91 5.76 12.54 1.21
N ALA A 92 5.23 12.49 -0.02
CA ALA A 92 5.86 11.77 -1.12
C ALA A 92 7.23 12.36 -1.47
N SER A 93 7.33 13.69 -1.58
CA SER A 93 8.58 14.38 -1.91
C SER A 93 9.64 14.17 -0.84
N ASN A 94 9.26 14.18 0.43
CA ASN A 94 10.19 13.92 1.53
C ASN A 94 10.78 12.52 1.43
N VAL A 95 9.93 11.50 1.21
CA VAL A 95 10.37 10.11 1.07
C VAL A 95 11.30 9.91 -0.13
N PHE A 96 10.94 10.45 -1.30
CA PHE A 96 11.78 10.33 -2.48
C PHE A 96 13.11 11.08 -2.33
N SER A 97 13.11 12.25 -1.69
CA SER A 97 14.34 13.02 -1.44
C SER A 97 15.28 12.29 -0.48
N GLU A 98 14.75 11.69 0.59
CA GLU A 98 15.51 10.88 1.54
C GLU A 98 16.16 9.67 0.86
N LEU A 99 15.44 8.99 -0.04
CA LEU A 99 16.03 7.92 -0.84
C LEU A 99 17.16 8.42 -1.74
N LEU A 100 16.97 9.53 -2.44
CA LEU A 100 18.01 10.08 -3.31
C LEU A 100 19.25 10.56 -2.54
N GLU A 101 19.07 11.08 -1.32
CA GLU A 101 20.17 11.39 -0.42
C GLU A 101 20.95 10.12 -0.05
N LEU A 102 20.26 9.04 0.31
CA LEU A 102 20.89 7.74 0.57
C LEU A 102 21.68 7.24 -0.65
N TYR A 103 21.12 7.33 -1.86
CA TYR A 103 21.85 6.97 -3.08
C TYR A 103 23.07 7.86 -3.36
N SER A 104 23.06 9.12 -2.92
CA SER A 104 24.16 10.06 -3.16
C SER A 104 25.39 9.78 -2.30
N VAL A 105 25.19 9.19 -1.11
CA VAL A 105 26.25 8.85 -0.16
C VAL A 105 26.66 7.37 -0.24
N THR A 106 25.95 6.56 -1.01
CA THR A 106 26.22 5.12 -1.18
C THR A 106 27.07 4.85 -2.41
N ILE A 107 27.93 3.83 -2.35
CA ILE A 107 28.76 3.40 -3.48
C ILE A 107 27.84 2.92 -4.63
N PRO A 108 28.04 3.40 -5.87
CA PRO A 108 27.25 2.95 -7.02
C PRO A 108 27.23 1.42 -7.17
N GLY A 109 26.03 0.86 -7.36
CA GLY A 109 25.82 -0.59 -7.54
C GLY A 109 25.56 -1.37 -6.25
N GLN A 110 25.67 -0.77 -5.06
CA GLN A 110 25.32 -1.45 -3.80
C GLN A 110 23.81 -1.49 -3.52
N LEU A 111 23.06 -0.51 -4.02
CA LEU A 111 21.60 -0.45 -3.87
C LEU A 111 20.94 -0.77 -5.22
N PRO A 112 19.72 -1.35 -5.23
CA PRO A 112 18.98 -1.58 -6.45
C PRO A 112 18.80 -0.27 -7.23
N GLY A 113 19.33 -0.14 -8.44
CA GLY A 113 19.36 1.14 -9.15
C GLY A 113 17.99 1.69 -9.58
N GLU A 114 16.98 0.82 -9.63
CA GLU A 114 15.63 1.16 -10.07
C GLU A 114 14.94 2.20 -9.18
N TYR A 115 15.06 2.08 -7.86
CA TYR A 115 14.36 2.99 -6.93
C TYR A 115 14.96 4.40 -6.93
N ARG A 116 16.23 4.57 -7.33
CA ARG A 116 16.79 5.89 -7.61
C ARG A 116 16.03 6.56 -8.75
N LYS A 117 15.96 5.90 -9.91
CA LYS A 117 15.30 6.43 -11.11
C LYS A 117 13.81 6.66 -10.88
N LEU A 118 13.15 5.74 -10.18
CA LEU A 118 11.73 5.87 -9.86
C LEU A 118 11.45 7.03 -8.89
N SER A 119 12.35 7.27 -7.92
CA SER A 119 12.23 8.42 -6.99
C SER A 119 12.44 9.76 -7.72
N GLU A 120 13.43 9.84 -8.62
CA GLU A 120 13.63 11.02 -9.49
C GLU A 120 12.38 11.31 -10.32
N LEU A 121 11.80 10.28 -10.94
CA LEU A 121 10.57 10.40 -11.73
C LEU A 121 9.37 10.81 -10.86
N GLY A 122 9.25 10.27 -9.66
CA GLY A 122 8.20 10.64 -8.71
C GLY A 122 8.23 12.13 -8.37
N LEU A 123 9.41 12.68 -8.06
CA LEU A 123 9.59 14.12 -7.82
C LEU A 123 9.26 14.97 -9.04
N GLU A 124 9.64 14.53 -10.24
CA GLU A 124 9.31 15.23 -11.47
C GLU A 124 7.78 15.28 -11.70
N GLN A 125 7.09 14.15 -11.48
CA GLN A 125 5.64 14.06 -11.60
C GLN A 125 4.94 14.96 -10.57
N ILE A 126 5.41 14.97 -9.32
CA ILE A 126 4.88 15.85 -8.28
C ILE A 126 5.03 17.32 -8.70
N LYS A 127 6.22 17.72 -9.17
CA LYS A 127 6.48 19.09 -9.64
C LYS A 127 5.54 19.49 -10.78
N LYS A 128 5.27 18.58 -11.72
CA LYS A 128 4.32 18.83 -12.81
C LYS A 128 2.88 18.96 -12.31
N ALA A 129 2.48 18.17 -11.31
CA ALA A 129 1.14 18.19 -10.74
C ALA A 129 0.83 19.44 -9.90
N GLN A 130 1.85 20.18 -9.49
CA GLN A 130 1.73 21.41 -8.69
C GLN A 130 1.88 22.71 -9.51
N LYS A 131 2.13 22.61 -10.81
CA LYS A 131 2.13 23.74 -11.75
C LYS A 131 0.74 23.94 -12.33
#